data_AF-A0A3C0DPU8-F1
#
_entry.id   AF-A0A3C0DPU8-F1
#
_cell.length_a   1.000
_cell.length_b   1.000
_cell.length_c   1.000
_cell.angle_alpha   90.00
_cell.angle_beta   90.00
_cell.angle_gamma   90.00
#
_symmetry.space_group_name_H-M   'P 1'
#
loop_
_entity.id
_entity.type
_entity.pdbx_description
1 polymer ?
#
loop_
_entity_poly.entity_id
_entity_poly.type
_entity_poly.pdbx_seq_one_letter_code
_entity_poly.pdbx_strand_id
1 'polypeptide(L)'
;MARSYSCRSRMRGKSEESSVVRCQFQSRSRSRSQETHMQNTGIGRITTAQFSDSYPPIMDGVAKVVVEYKKHLTDILGPVHIVVPSIPGQDEYNEQDLTHNYPTIPIPKRSPYRFGMPWILPGFSRKIARLPLQLVHVHSPWMAGPLGWQVSVLRQIPIVSTFHTKYLDDI
;
A
#
# COMPACT_ATOMS: atom_id res chain seq x y z
N MET A 1 -31.53 9.56 18.65
CA MET A 1 -32.79 9.58 19.42
C MET A 1 -33.14 8.15 19.83
N ALA A 2 -33.40 7.96 21.12
CA ALA A 2 -33.29 6.71 21.89
C ALA A 2 -34.12 5.51 21.39
N ARG A 3 -33.63 4.29 21.63
CA ARG A 3 -34.46 3.06 21.62
C ARG A 3 -34.12 2.14 22.79
N SER A 4 -35.22 1.70 23.40
CA SER A 4 -35.40 1.08 24.71
C SER A 4 -34.85 -0.35 24.81
N TYR A 5 -34.35 -0.71 25.99
CA TYR A 5 -34.07 -2.10 26.37
C TYR A 5 -35.23 -2.63 27.22
N SER A 6 -35.89 -3.69 26.76
CA SER A 6 -36.89 -4.43 27.55
C SER A 6 -36.32 -5.80 27.92
N CYS A 7 -35.87 -5.93 29.16
CA CYS A 7 -35.50 -7.22 29.76
C CYS A 7 -36.73 -7.81 30.46
N ARG A 8 -37.16 -9.01 30.07
CA ARG A 8 -38.24 -9.73 30.77
C ARG A 8 -37.74 -11.08 31.25
N SER A 9 -37.46 -11.15 32.55
CA SER A 9 -37.09 -12.35 33.28
C SER A 9 -38.31 -13.24 33.54
N ARG A 10 -38.14 -14.57 33.45
CA ARG A 10 -39.03 -15.52 34.12
C ARG A 10 -38.21 -16.66 34.72
N MET A 11 -38.14 -16.68 36.05
CA MET A 11 -37.56 -17.78 36.84
C MET A 11 -38.63 -18.79 37.23
N ARG A 12 -38.32 -20.09 37.07
CA ARG A 12 -38.70 -21.28 37.87
C ARG A 12 -37.68 -22.35 37.47
N GLY A 13 -37.04 -23.18 38.28
CA GLY A 13 -37.00 -23.48 39.71
C GLY A 13 -36.33 -24.87 39.83
N LYS A 14 -35.25 -24.95 40.63
CA LYS A 14 -34.61 -26.14 41.27
C LYS A 14 -34.32 -27.41 40.45
N SER A 15 -33.03 -27.67 40.20
CA SER A 15 -32.24 -28.80 40.75
C SER A 15 -30.80 -28.74 40.20
N GLU A 16 -29.84 -29.06 41.06
CA GLU A 16 -28.40 -28.94 40.84
C GLU A 16 -27.89 -29.84 39.72
N GLU A 17 -27.20 -29.26 38.73
CA GLU A 17 -26.11 -29.90 38.01
C GLU A 17 -25.29 -28.82 37.29
N SER A 18 -23.99 -28.82 37.55
CA SER A 18 -23.01 -27.84 37.09
C SER A 18 -23.04 -27.75 35.55
N SER A 19 -23.72 -26.73 35.03
CA SER A 19 -23.98 -26.58 33.60
C SER A 19 -22.81 -25.84 32.97
N VAL A 20 -21.92 -26.59 32.31
CA VAL A 20 -21.01 -26.07 31.31
C VAL A 20 -21.87 -25.38 30.24
N VAL A 21 -21.91 -24.04 30.24
CA VAL A 21 -22.55 -23.28 29.16
C VAL A 21 -21.67 -23.45 27.92
N ARG A 22 -21.97 -24.51 27.17
CA ARG A 22 -21.50 -24.72 25.82
C ARG A 22 -22.22 -23.70 24.95
N CYS A 23 -21.63 -22.51 24.83
CA CYS A 23 -22.11 -21.51 23.88
C CYS A 23 -21.75 -22.02 22.48
N GLN A 24 -22.65 -22.81 21.89
CA GLN A 24 -22.65 -23.04 20.46
C GLN A 24 -22.94 -21.69 19.80
N PHE A 25 -21.87 -20.99 19.43
CA PHE A 25 -21.96 -19.85 18.53
C PHE A 25 -22.31 -20.40 17.15
N GLN A 26 -23.62 -20.61 16.91
CA GLN A 26 -24.15 -20.68 15.56
C GLN A 26 -23.92 -19.30 14.94
N SER A 27 -22.77 -19.13 14.28
CA SER A 27 -22.60 -18.07 13.31
C SER A 27 -23.54 -18.37 12.15
N ARG A 28 -24.78 -17.87 12.29
CA ARG A 28 -25.69 -17.65 11.18
C ARG A 28 -24.87 -17.03 10.06
N SER A 29 -24.87 -17.74 8.93
CA SER A 29 -24.35 -17.33 7.64
C SER A 29 -24.42 -15.82 7.48
N ARG A 30 -23.27 -15.15 7.65
CA ARG A 30 -23.12 -13.76 7.21
C ARG A 30 -23.18 -13.81 5.69
N SER A 31 -24.37 -13.51 5.21
CA SER A 31 -24.71 -13.17 3.84
C SER A 31 -23.54 -12.51 3.12
N ARG A 32 -23.04 -13.21 2.10
CA ARG A 32 -22.88 -12.80 0.69
C ARG A 32 -23.36 -11.38 0.30
N SER A 33 -22.93 -10.34 1.03
CA SER A 33 -23.37 -8.95 0.80
C SER A 33 -22.31 -7.88 1.10
N GLN A 34 -21.04 -8.26 1.30
CA GLN A 34 -19.92 -7.30 1.35
C GLN A 34 -18.92 -7.41 0.18
N GLU A 35 -19.16 -8.33 -0.75
CA GLU A 35 -18.27 -8.59 -1.90
C GLU A 35 -18.68 -7.81 -3.17
N THR A 36 -19.69 -6.93 -3.09
CA THR A 36 -20.35 -6.32 -4.27
C THR A 36 -20.26 -4.79 -4.31
N HIS A 37 -19.22 -4.17 -3.73
CA HIS A 37 -19.08 -2.70 -3.75
C HIS A 37 -17.78 -2.19 -4.38
N MET A 38 -17.18 -2.90 -5.34
CA MET A 38 -16.25 -2.29 -6.30
C MET A 38 -16.91 -2.23 -7.66
N GLN A 39 -17.76 -1.20 -7.75
CA GLN A 39 -18.49 -0.81 -8.94
C GLN A 39 -17.49 -0.35 -9.99
N ASN A 40 -17.50 -1.04 -11.13
CA ASN A 40 -17.51 -0.49 -12.49
C ASN A 40 -17.24 1.02 -12.60
N THR A 41 -16.05 1.48 -12.19
CA THR A 41 -15.57 2.78 -12.59
C THR A 41 -15.35 2.65 -14.09
N GLY A 42 -16.10 3.37 -14.92
CA GLY A 42 -15.92 3.38 -16.39
C GLY A 42 -14.55 3.93 -16.85
N ILE A 43 -13.58 3.92 -15.96
CA ILE A 43 -12.17 4.23 -16.15
C ILE A 43 -11.57 2.95 -16.74
N GLY A 44 -11.05 3.03 -17.96
CA GLY A 44 -10.35 1.92 -18.60
C GLY A 44 -9.16 1.44 -17.77
N ARG A 45 -8.55 0.32 -18.16
CA ARG A 45 -7.36 -0.21 -17.48
C ARG A 45 -6.19 0.77 -17.60
N ILE A 46 -5.72 1.32 -16.47
CA ILE A 46 -4.61 2.27 -16.41
C ILE A 46 -3.43 1.62 -15.70
N THR A 47 -2.26 1.65 -16.34
CA THR A 47 -1.01 1.20 -15.73
C THR A 47 -0.34 2.37 -15.02
N THR A 48 -0.09 2.22 -13.73
CA THR A 48 0.48 3.29 -12.88
C THR A 48 1.85 2.89 -12.33
N ALA A 49 2.66 3.87 -11.91
CA ALA A 49 3.92 3.64 -11.22
C ALA A 49 4.00 4.43 -9.92
N GLN A 50 4.31 3.75 -8.82
CA GLN A 50 4.56 4.35 -7.50
C GLN A 50 6.06 4.44 -7.25
N PHE A 51 6.54 5.64 -6.92
CA PHE A 51 7.93 5.93 -6.60
C PHE A 51 8.03 6.24 -5.11
N SER A 52 8.81 5.42 -4.39
CA SER A 52 9.02 5.58 -2.95
C SER A 52 10.47 5.34 -2.59
N ASP A 53 10.97 6.06 -1.59
CA ASP A 53 12.28 5.82 -0.99
C ASP A 53 12.21 4.80 0.17
N SER A 54 11.00 4.41 0.57
CA SER A 54 10.76 3.40 1.61
C SER A 54 9.86 2.30 1.08
N TYR A 55 10.22 1.05 1.38
CA TYR A 55 9.45 -0.14 1.04
C TYR A 55 9.75 -1.25 2.07
N PRO A 56 8.85 -2.21 2.30
CA PRO A 56 9.15 -3.34 3.18
C PRO A 56 10.46 -4.03 2.76
N PRO A 57 11.34 -4.42 3.71
CA PRO A 57 11.09 -4.62 5.14
C PRO A 57 11.22 -3.36 6.01
N ILE A 58 11.47 -2.18 5.44
CA ILE A 58 11.43 -0.93 6.21
C ILE A 58 9.97 -0.63 6.55
N MET A 59 9.60 -0.86 7.81
CA MET A 59 8.24 -0.66 8.31
C MET A 59 8.03 0.78 8.76
N ASP A 60 7.86 1.69 7.81
CA ASP A 60 7.41 3.07 8.07
C ASP A 60 5.99 3.31 7.53
N GLY A 61 5.45 4.51 7.82
CA GLY A 61 4.12 4.88 7.36
C GLY A 61 4.00 4.92 5.84
N VAL A 62 5.07 5.35 5.14
CA VAL A 62 5.09 5.48 3.68
C VAL A 62 5.09 4.10 3.01
N ALA A 63 5.92 3.18 3.47
CA ALA A 63 6.01 1.81 3.00
C ALA A 63 4.65 1.10 3.14
N LYS A 64 3.96 1.28 4.26
CA LYS A 64 2.61 0.75 4.45
C LYS A 64 1.61 1.33 3.45
N VAL A 65 1.63 2.65 3.23
CA VAL A 65 0.76 3.31 2.24
C VAL A 65 1.01 2.78 0.84
N VAL A 66 2.28 2.63 0.43
CA VAL A 66 2.64 2.14 -0.91
C VAL A 66 2.12 0.71 -1.14
N VAL A 67 2.24 -0.17 -0.15
CA VAL A 67 1.72 -1.55 -0.23
C VAL A 67 0.20 -1.57 -0.35
N GLU A 68 -0.51 -0.81 0.49
CA GLU A 68 -1.97 -0.72 0.42
C GLU A 68 -2.43 -0.08 -0.90
N TYR A 69 -1.78 0.98 -1.35
CA TYR A 69 -2.08 1.63 -2.63
C TYR A 69 -1.86 0.69 -3.79
N LYS A 70 -0.77 -0.09 -3.78
CA LYS A 70 -0.54 -1.10 -4.81
C LYS A 70 -1.71 -2.06 -4.89
N LYS A 71 -2.16 -2.60 -3.77
CA LYS A 71 -3.28 -3.55 -3.70
C LYS A 71 -4.56 -2.93 -4.25
N HIS A 72 -4.98 -1.80 -3.67
CA HIS A 72 -6.24 -1.15 -4.05
C HIS A 72 -6.25 -0.62 -5.49
N LEU A 73 -5.16 0.00 -5.95
CA LEU A 73 -5.07 0.51 -7.32
C LEU A 73 -4.97 -0.63 -8.33
N THR A 74 -4.36 -1.77 -7.97
CA THR A 74 -4.35 -2.96 -8.83
C THR A 74 -5.75 -3.47 -9.09
N ASP A 75 -6.60 -3.50 -8.06
CA ASP A 75 -7.97 -3.98 -8.19
C ASP A 75 -8.90 -3.00 -8.93
N ILE A 76 -8.64 -1.68 -8.82
CA ILE A 76 -9.51 -0.64 -9.41
C ILE A 76 -9.06 -0.24 -10.82
N LEU A 77 -7.76 0.00 -11.03
CA LEU A 77 -7.21 0.57 -12.27
C LEU A 77 -6.45 -0.46 -13.11
N GLY A 78 -5.78 -1.42 -12.47
CA GLY A 78 -4.92 -2.39 -13.12
C GLY A 78 -3.45 -2.30 -12.67
N PRO A 79 -2.51 -2.89 -13.43
CA PRO A 79 -1.15 -3.14 -12.95
C PRO A 79 -0.42 -1.90 -12.42
N VAL A 80 0.17 -2.05 -11.24
CA VAL A 80 0.92 -0.99 -10.58
C VAL A 80 2.38 -1.39 -10.46
N HIS A 81 3.25 -0.62 -11.09
CA HIS A 81 4.70 -0.76 -10.93
C HIS A 81 5.17 -0.03 -9.68
N ILE A 82 6.11 -0.62 -8.96
CA ILE A 82 6.72 -0.04 -7.77
C ILE A 82 8.18 0.21 -8.08
N VAL A 83 8.66 1.42 -7.86
CA VAL A 83 10.06 1.81 -8.06
C VAL A 83 10.62 2.24 -6.71
N VAL A 84 11.51 1.42 -6.17
CA VAL A 84 11.98 1.53 -4.78
C VAL A 84 13.48 1.23 -4.67
N PRO A 85 14.14 1.72 -3.62
CA PRO A 85 15.54 1.39 -3.39
C PRO A 85 15.70 -0.09 -3.04
N SER A 86 16.80 -0.71 -3.49
CA SER A 86 17.16 -2.09 -3.16
C SER A 86 17.53 -2.22 -1.68
N ILE A 87 16.72 -2.98 -0.93
CA ILE A 87 16.88 -3.21 0.50
C ILE A 87 17.11 -4.72 0.76
N PRO A 88 18.05 -5.12 1.65
CA PRO A 88 18.20 -6.53 2.03
C PRO A 88 16.92 -7.07 2.66
N GLY A 89 16.50 -8.28 2.29
CA GLY A 89 15.26 -8.90 2.79
C GLY A 89 13.99 -8.40 2.10
N GLN A 90 14.12 -7.60 1.05
CA GLN A 90 12.98 -7.14 0.23
C GLN A 90 12.42 -8.24 -0.68
N ASP A 91 13.14 -9.35 -0.88
CA ASP A 91 12.75 -10.42 -1.80
C ASP A 91 11.38 -11.04 -1.47
N GLU A 92 11.00 -11.06 -0.19
CA GLU A 92 9.68 -11.52 0.27
C GLU A 92 8.52 -10.63 -0.18
N TYR A 93 8.80 -9.35 -0.49
CA TYR A 93 7.82 -8.33 -0.86
C TYR A 93 7.94 -7.91 -2.34
N ASN A 94 8.92 -8.47 -3.05
CA ASN A 94 9.19 -8.20 -4.46
C ASN A 94 8.35 -9.11 -5.34
N GLU A 95 7.37 -8.52 -6.02
CA GLU A 95 6.82 -9.15 -7.22
C GLU A 95 7.75 -8.82 -8.38
N GLN A 96 8.44 -9.84 -8.91
CA GLN A 96 9.58 -9.72 -9.84
C GLN A 96 9.26 -8.90 -11.10
N ASP A 97 8.00 -8.91 -11.56
CA ASP A 97 7.59 -8.20 -12.78
C ASP A 97 7.11 -6.75 -12.53
N LEU A 98 6.74 -6.43 -11.30
CA LEU A 98 6.14 -5.15 -10.95
C LEU A 98 7.05 -4.28 -10.08
N THR A 99 8.06 -4.86 -9.43
CA THR A 99 8.95 -4.14 -8.51
C THR A 99 10.31 -3.90 -9.14
N HIS A 100 10.69 -2.63 -9.26
CA HIS A 100 11.92 -2.17 -9.91
C HIS A 100 12.85 -1.55 -8.87
N ASN A 101 13.91 -2.28 -8.56
CA ASN A 101 14.87 -1.88 -7.55
C ASN A 101 16.04 -1.10 -8.17
N TYR A 102 16.44 -0.01 -7.53
CA TYR A 102 17.65 0.76 -7.86
C TYR A 102 18.66 0.71 -6.68
N PRO A 103 19.96 0.88 -6.91
CA PRO A 103 20.99 0.57 -5.95
C PRO A 103 20.98 1.56 -4.80
N THR A 104 21.48 1.08 -3.68
CA THR A 104 21.51 1.82 -2.43
C THR A 104 22.88 1.76 -1.80
N ILE A 105 23.22 2.80 -1.05
CA ILE A 105 24.35 2.77 -0.12
C ILE A 105 23.80 2.77 1.31
N PRO A 106 24.30 1.88 2.19
CA PRO A 106 23.90 1.88 3.59
C PRO A 106 24.32 3.20 4.26
N ILE A 107 23.43 3.82 5.02
CA ILE A 107 23.75 5.02 5.79
C ILE A 107 24.42 4.57 7.10
N PRO A 108 25.67 5.02 7.39
CA PRO A 108 26.34 4.69 8.64
C PRO A 108 25.47 5.10 9.85
N LYS A 109 25.35 4.21 10.86
CA LYS A 109 24.58 4.40 12.11
C LYS A 109 23.05 4.50 11.97
N ARG A 110 22.47 4.30 10.79
CA ARG A 110 21.01 4.39 10.55
C ARG A 110 20.44 3.14 9.87
N SER A 111 20.84 1.94 10.28
CA SER A 111 20.17 0.70 9.83
C SER A 111 18.70 0.73 10.32
N PRO A 112 17.68 0.44 9.50
CA PRO A 112 17.71 -0.15 8.15
C PRO A 112 17.68 0.86 6.98
N TYR A 113 17.74 2.17 7.24
CA TYR A 113 17.65 3.19 6.20
C TYR A 113 18.88 3.17 5.29
N ARG A 114 18.61 3.31 4.00
CA ARG A 114 19.62 3.34 2.96
C ARG A 114 19.39 4.53 2.06
N PHE A 115 20.48 5.10 1.56
CA PHE A 115 20.40 6.18 0.60
C PHE A 115 20.31 5.59 -0.80
N GLY A 116 19.16 5.78 -1.44
CA GLY A 116 18.93 5.36 -2.81
C GLY A 116 19.73 6.20 -3.81
N MET A 117 20.31 5.59 -4.84
CA MET A 117 21.04 6.34 -5.86
C MET A 117 20.67 5.86 -7.26
N PRO A 118 19.49 6.28 -7.76
CA PRO A 118 19.02 5.84 -9.07
C PRO A 118 19.92 6.29 -10.22
N TRP A 119 20.68 7.38 -10.01
CA TRP A 119 21.61 7.97 -10.98
C TRP A 119 22.87 7.13 -11.21
N ILE A 120 23.22 6.23 -10.29
CA ILE A 120 24.40 5.37 -10.42
C ILE A 120 24.21 4.29 -11.49
N LEU A 121 22.97 3.93 -11.84
CA LEU A 121 22.71 3.12 -13.05
C LEU A 121 22.36 4.03 -14.21
N PRO A 122 23.28 4.19 -15.18
CA PRO A 122 22.97 4.88 -16.41
C PRO A 122 21.78 4.20 -17.10
N GLY A 123 20.75 4.98 -17.42
CA GLY A 123 19.60 4.48 -18.16
C GLY A 123 18.52 3.77 -17.33
N PHE A 124 18.61 3.74 -16.00
CA PHE A 124 17.51 3.21 -15.17
C PHE A 124 16.20 3.97 -15.41
N SER A 125 16.23 5.31 -15.38
CA SER A 125 15.07 6.14 -15.72
C SER A 125 14.52 5.83 -17.12
N ARG A 126 15.40 5.58 -18.10
CA ARG A 126 15.01 5.19 -19.46
C ARG A 126 14.39 3.78 -19.52
N LYS A 127 14.85 2.84 -18.68
CA LYS A 127 14.24 1.50 -18.54
C LYS A 127 12.81 1.62 -18.01
N ILE A 128 12.60 2.40 -16.94
CA ILE A 128 11.27 2.64 -16.37
C ILE A 128 10.37 3.39 -17.37
N ALA A 129 10.93 4.37 -18.08
CA ALA A 129 10.26 5.12 -19.14
C ALA A 129 9.96 4.30 -20.40
N ARG A 130 10.27 2.99 -20.46
CA ARG A 130 9.83 2.07 -21.53
C ARG A 130 8.60 1.25 -21.17
N LEU A 131 8.31 1.03 -19.88
CA LEU A 131 7.12 0.29 -19.38
C LEU A 131 5.82 0.96 -19.86
N PRO A 132 4.64 0.37 -20.04
CA PRO A 132 3.47 1.10 -20.56
C PRO A 132 2.78 2.02 -19.51
N LEU A 133 3.52 2.93 -18.86
CA LEU A 133 3.02 3.79 -17.78
C LEU A 133 2.17 4.95 -18.31
N GLN A 134 1.03 5.18 -17.66
CA GLN A 134 0.09 6.26 -17.98
C GLN A 134 0.03 7.32 -16.86
N LEU A 135 0.39 6.96 -15.62
CA LEU A 135 0.41 7.86 -14.47
C LEU A 135 1.61 7.55 -13.58
N VAL A 136 2.26 8.59 -13.08
CA VAL A 136 3.33 8.51 -12.09
C VAL A 136 2.84 9.05 -10.75
N HIS A 137 2.99 8.28 -9.68
CA HIS A 137 2.70 8.70 -8.31
C HIS A 137 3.99 8.67 -7.50
N VAL A 138 4.41 9.82 -7.00
CA VAL A 138 5.59 10.00 -6.15
C VAL A 138 5.17 10.17 -4.68
N HIS A 139 5.78 9.40 -3.78
CA HIS A 139 5.53 9.46 -2.33
C HIS A 139 6.65 10.10 -1.51
N SER A 140 7.74 10.53 -2.17
CA SER A 140 8.91 11.06 -1.48
C SER A 140 9.56 12.21 -2.25
N PRO A 141 10.01 13.28 -1.56
CA PRO A 141 10.82 14.33 -2.17
C PRO A 141 12.29 13.93 -2.43
N TRP A 142 12.79 12.85 -1.83
CA TRP A 142 14.17 12.38 -2.03
C TRP A 142 14.32 11.64 -3.34
N MET A 143 15.15 10.60 -3.41
CA MET A 143 15.72 10.07 -4.64
C MET A 143 14.65 9.52 -5.60
N ALA A 144 13.58 8.94 -5.06
CA ALA A 144 12.43 8.49 -5.82
C ALA A 144 11.65 9.64 -6.50
N GLY A 145 11.67 10.86 -5.92
CA GLY A 145 10.91 12.00 -6.43
C GLY A 145 11.41 12.56 -7.75
N PRO A 146 12.64 13.08 -7.84
CA PRO A 146 13.26 13.50 -9.09
C PRO A 146 13.31 12.38 -10.12
N LEU A 147 13.44 11.11 -9.70
CA LEU A 147 13.37 9.97 -10.61
C LEU A 147 11.98 9.85 -11.25
N GLY A 148 10.91 9.91 -10.46
CA GLY A 148 9.53 9.90 -10.96
C GLY A 148 9.25 11.08 -11.90
N TRP A 149 9.73 12.28 -11.54
CA TRP A 149 9.63 13.47 -12.38
C TRP A 149 10.40 13.32 -13.70
N GLN A 150 11.62 12.79 -13.66
CA GLN A 150 12.39 12.53 -14.87
C GLN A 150 11.66 11.54 -15.79
N VAL A 151 11.07 10.47 -15.23
CA VAL A 151 10.27 9.51 -16.01
C VAL A 151 9.03 10.19 -16.60
N SER A 152 8.33 11.05 -15.85
CA SER A 152 7.14 11.74 -16.34
C SER A 152 7.46 12.69 -17.49
N VAL A 153 8.58 13.43 -17.41
CA VAL A 153 9.06 14.32 -18.47
C VAL A 153 9.47 13.53 -19.73
N LEU A 154 10.21 12.43 -19.57
CA LEU A 154 10.64 11.58 -20.70
C LEU A 154 9.46 10.97 -21.46
N ARG A 155 8.32 10.81 -20.80
CA ARG A 155 7.12 10.13 -21.32
C ARG A 155 5.95 11.05 -21.60
N GLN A 156 6.03 12.30 -21.18
CA GLN A 156 4.94 13.27 -21.24
C GLN A 156 3.65 12.74 -20.59
N ILE A 157 3.78 12.09 -19.43
CA ILE A 157 2.66 11.55 -18.66
C ILE A 157 2.42 12.36 -17.38
N PRO A 158 1.18 12.40 -16.87
CA PRO A 158 0.87 13.10 -15.63
C PRO A 158 1.63 12.53 -14.43
N ILE A 159 1.99 13.43 -13.51
CA ILE A 159 2.65 13.12 -12.24
C ILE A 159 1.82 13.65 -11.08
N VAL A 160 1.64 12.83 -10.05
CA VAL A 160 1.03 13.18 -8.77
C VAL A 160 2.09 12.96 -7.70
N SER A 161 2.30 13.94 -6.83
CA SER A 161 3.21 13.81 -5.70
C SER A 161 2.48 14.02 -4.39
N THR A 162 2.72 13.16 -3.42
CA THR A 162 2.17 13.24 -2.06
C THR A 162 3.31 13.29 -1.07
N PHE A 163 3.30 14.30 -0.20
CA PHE A 163 4.22 14.41 0.92
C PHE A 163 3.58 13.81 2.16
N HIS A 164 4.23 12.78 2.73
CA HIS A 164 3.74 12.08 3.93
C HIS A 164 4.20 12.71 5.24
N THR A 165 4.85 13.87 5.17
CA THR A 165 5.17 14.71 6.33
C THR A 165 4.96 16.18 5.96
N LYS A 166 4.85 17.01 6.98
CA LYS A 166 4.63 18.45 6.85
C LYS A 166 5.97 19.19 6.68
N TYR A 167 6.69 18.88 5.59
CA TYR A 167 8.03 19.45 5.35
C TYR A 167 8.07 20.99 5.34
N LEU A 168 6.98 21.66 4.99
CA LEU A 168 6.92 23.12 4.92
C LEU A 168 6.81 23.80 6.30
N ASP A 169 6.43 23.06 7.34
CA ASP A 169 6.25 23.62 8.69
C ASP A 169 7.51 23.46 9.56
N ASP A 170 8.47 22.61 9.15
CA ASP A 170 9.69 22.30 9.89
C ASP A 170 10.96 22.98 9.30
N ILE A 171 10.79 23.96 8.40
CA ILE A 171 11.84 24.80 7.81
C ILE A 171 11.84 26.23 8.37
#